data_AF-A0A2P5DLW3-F1
#
_entry.id   AF-A0A2P5DLW3-F1
#
_cell.length_a   1.000
_cell.length_b   1.000
_cell.length_c   1.000
_cell.angle_alpha   90.00
_cell.angle_beta   90.00
_cell.angle_gamma   90.00
#
_symmetry.space_group_name_H-M   'P 1'
#
loop_
_entity.id
_entity.type
_entity.pdbx_description
1 polymer ?
#
loop_
_entity_poly.entity_id
_entity_poly.type
_entity_poly.pdbx_seq_one_letter_code
_entity_poly.pdbx_strand_id
1 'polypeptide(L)'
;KTEHLLSLDGAKERLHLFKADLLEEGSFDSVVDGCEGVFHTACPILHTPADPKVEMIDPALKGTLNVLRSCVKVPHLKRVVLTSSMASVSFNGKPLAPDVLIDETWFSDSAFCEESKVHTSVHFFLLDIPFKAPLCLFIYVLMECLN
;
A
#
# COMPACT_ATOMS: atom_id res chain seq x y z
N LYS A 1 -16.09 15.50 -0.46
CA LYS A 1 -15.21 14.34 -0.77
C LYS A 1 -15.59 13.09 0.01
N THR A 2 -16.01 13.16 1.28
CA THR A 2 -16.29 11.97 2.12
C THR A 2 -17.76 11.56 2.23
N GLU A 3 -18.69 12.32 1.64
CA GLU A 3 -20.14 12.08 1.74
C GLU A 3 -20.56 10.69 1.27
N HIS A 4 -19.95 10.18 0.19
CA HIS A 4 -20.23 8.84 -0.32
C HIS A 4 -19.92 7.74 0.72
N LEU A 5 -18.86 7.90 1.53
CA LEU A 5 -18.54 6.98 2.61
C LEU A 5 -19.54 7.07 3.76
N LEU A 6 -19.95 8.30 4.11
CA LEU A 6 -20.94 8.54 5.16
C LEU A 6 -22.36 8.08 4.78
N SER A 7 -22.62 7.91 3.48
CA SER A 7 -23.89 7.40 2.95
C SER A 7 -24.02 5.88 2.98
N LEU A 8 -22.94 5.14 3.27
CA LEU A 8 -22.95 3.67 3.33
C LEU A 8 -23.79 3.17 4.53
N ASP A 9 -24.43 2.01 4.34
CA ASP A 9 -25.25 1.39 5.38
C ASP A 9 -24.44 1.06 6.65
N GLY A 10 -24.83 1.67 7.76
CA GLY A 10 -24.18 1.51 9.06
C GLY A 10 -22.91 2.35 9.26
N ALA A 11 -22.64 3.32 8.39
CA ALA A 11 -21.52 4.24 8.54
C ALA A 11 -21.60 5.07 9.82
N LYS A 12 -22.81 5.50 10.22
CA LYS A 12 -23.00 6.34 11.42
C LYS A 12 -22.55 5.65 12.72
N GLU A 13 -22.61 4.32 12.75
CA GLU A 13 -22.31 3.50 13.92
C GLU A 13 -20.89 2.92 13.89
N ARG A 14 -20.33 2.67 12.70
CA ARG A 14 -19.08 1.90 12.54
C ARG A 14 -17.95 2.62 11.80
N LEU A 15 -18.25 3.72 11.09
CA LEU A 15 -17.25 4.46 10.33
C LEU A 15 -16.78 5.68 11.13
N HIS A 16 -15.49 5.71 11.42
CA HIS A 16 -14.84 6.85 12.05
C HIS A 16 -13.86 7.47 11.06
N LEU A 17 -14.04 8.75 10.76
CA LEU A 17 -13.15 9.50 9.88
C LEU A 17 -12.12 10.26 10.71
N PHE A 18 -10.84 10.02 10.40
CA PHE A 18 -9.72 10.72 11.00
C PHE A 18 -8.96 11.49 9.93
N LYS A 19 -8.42 12.65 10.30
CA LYS A 19 -7.47 13.36 9.46
C LYS A 19 -6.09 12.78 9.74
N ALA A 20 -5.42 12.32 8.70
CA ALA A 20 -4.02 11.92 8.73
C ALA A 20 -3.34 12.37 7.43
N ASP A 21 -2.05 12.66 7.52
CA ASP A 21 -1.19 12.95 6.37
C ASP A 21 -0.10 11.88 6.28
N LEU A 22 0.03 11.30 5.08
CA LEU A 22 0.96 10.23 4.81
C LEU A 22 2.42 10.62 5.11
N LEU A 23 2.78 11.89 4.89
CA LEU A 23 4.15 12.39 5.00
C LEU A 23 4.45 13.09 6.33
N GLU A 24 3.43 13.32 7.16
CA GLU A 24 3.55 13.87 8.51
C GLU A 24 3.84 12.75 9.52
N GLU A 25 5.02 12.80 10.15
CA GLU A 25 5.44 11.76 11.08
C GLU A 25 4.51 11.68 12.30
N GLY A 26 4.08 10.45 12.64
CA GLY A 26 3.21 10.21 13.78
C GLY A 26 1.73 10.54 13.54
N SER A 27 1.36 11.02 12.34
CA SER A 27 -0.03 11.33 11.97
C SER A 27 -0.98 10.12 12.07
N PHE A 28 -0.42 8.89 12.08
CA PHE A 28 -1.17 7.65 12.23
C PHE A 28 -1.15 7.07 13.65
N ASP A 29 -0.34 7.58 14.57
CA ASP A 29 -0.10 6.95 15.89
C ASP A 29 -1.40 6.75 16.68
N SER A 30 -2.28 7.75 16.69
CA SER A 30 -3.54 7.70 17.44
C SER A 30 -4.61 6.85 16.77
N VAL A 31 -4.64 6.77 15.44
CA VAL A 31 -5.67 6.02 14.70
C VAL A 31 -5.37 4.52 14.67
N VAL A 32 -4.10 4.13 14.72
CA VAL A 32 -3.73 2.71 14.81
C VAL A 32 -3.86 2.17 16.23
N ASP A 33 -3.86 3.03 17.25
CA ASP A 33 -4.07 2.62 18.63
C ASP A 33 -5.50 2.09 18.82
N GLY A 34 -5.62 0.91 19.44
CA GLY A 34 -6.88 0.17 19.53
C GLY A 34 -7.27 -0.65 18.29
N CYS A 35 -6.50 -0.61 17.19
CA CYS A 35 -6.76 -1.48 16.04
C CYS A 35 -6.17 -2.89 16.23
N GLU A 36 -6.89 -3.91 15.76
CA GLU A 36 -6.37 -5.29 15.67
C GLU A 36 -5.63 -5.55 14.35
N GLY A 37 -5.94 -4.80 13.30
CA GLY A 37 -5.28 -4.87 12.01
C GLY A 37 -5.36 -3.55 11.24
N VAL A 38 -4.42 -3.32 10.34
CA VAL A 38 -4.32 -2.10 9.53
C VAL A 38 -4.25 -2.45 8.05
N PHE A 39 -5.07 -1.80 7.23
CA PHE A 39 -4.98 -1.86 5.77
C PHE A 39 -4.33 -0.57 5.27
N HIS A 40 -3.10 -0.66 4.78
CA HIS A 40 -2.41 0.47 4.17
C HIS A 40 -2.70 0.51 2.67
N THR A 41 -3.62 1.37 2.27
CA THR A 41 -4.04 1.59 0.88
C THR A 41 -3.53 2.91 0.30
N ALA A 42 -3.01 3.81 1.16
CA ALA A 42 -2.64 5.16 0.75
C ALA A 42 -1.28 5.17 0.06
N CYS A 43 -1.25 5.67 -1.18
CA CYS A 43 -0.03 5.87 -1.96
C CYS A 43 -0.15 7.21 -2.72
N PRO A 44 0.92 8.02 -2.79
CA PRO A 44 0.95 9.14 -3.70
C PRO A 44 0.95 8.62 -5.14
N ILE A 45 -0.02 9.08 -5.93
CA ILE A 45 -0.14 8.73 -7.36
C ILE A 45 -0.23 10.03 -8.14
N LEU A 46 0.71 10.23 -9.06
CA LEU A 46 0.69 11.31 -10.03
C LEU A 46 0.72 10.69 -11.43
N HIS A 47 -0.14 11.18 -12.33
CA HIS A 47 -0.21 10.64 -13.69
C HIS A 47 0.98 11.08 -14.55
N THR A 48 1.51 12.27 -14.30
CA THR A 48 2.61 12.88 -15.07
C THR A 48 3.59 13.59 -14.13
N PRO A 49 4.33 12.85 -13.29
CA PRO A 49 5.38 13.45 -12.45
C PRO A 49 6.52 13.99 -13.33
N ALA A 50 7.08 15.14 -12.97
CA ALA A 50 8.26 15.66 -13.67
C ALA A 50 9.52 14.91 -13.22
N ASP A 51 9.63 14.64 -11.91
CA ASP A 51 10.60 13.71 -11.32
C ASP A 51 9.85 12.62 -10.52
N PRO A 52 9.63 11.44 -11.11
CA PRO A 52 8.95 10.34 -10.44
C PRO A 52 9.62 9.89 -9.14
N LYS A 53 10.94 10.05 -9.02
CA LYS A 53 11.65 9.65 -7.81
C LYS A 53 11.27 10.56 -6.64
N VAL A 54 11.38 11.87 -6.84
CA VAL A 54 11.11 12.88 -5.81
C VAL A 54 9.61 13.03 -5.55
N GLU A 55 8.78 12.94 -6.59
CA GLU A 55 7.36 13.24 -6.49
C GLU A 55 6.48 12.02 -6.15
N MET A 56 6.95 10.79 -6.41
CA MET A 56 6.17 9.58 -6.15
C MET A 56 6.93 8.54 -5.32
N ILE A 57 8.13 8.12 -5.72
CA ILE A 57 8.84 7.00 -5.08
C ILE A 57 9.25 7.34 -3.65
N ASP A 58 9.98 8.44 -3.45
CA ASP A 58 10.46 8.84 -2.11
C ASP A 58 9.29 9.13 -1.15
N PRO A 59 8.23 9.88 -1.55
CA PRO A 59 7.04 10.06 -0.73
C PRO A 59 6.32 8.75 -0.39
N ALA A 60 6.23 7.81 -1.32
CA ALA A 60 5.54 6.56 -1.07
C ALA A 60 6.32 5.63 -0.13
N LEU A 61 7.65 5.60 -0.26
CA LEU A 61 8.53 4.91 0.69
C LEU A 61 8.42 5.54 2.08
N LYS A 62 8.58 6.86 2.18
CA LYS A 62 8.49 7.60 3.45
C LYS A 62 7.12 7.38 4.11
N GLY A 63 6.06 7.46 3.32
CA GLY A 63 4.68 7.27 3.76
C GLY A 63 4.40 5.87 4.30
N THR A 64 4.83 4.86 3.56
CA THR A 64 4.68 3.47 3.99
C THR A 64 5.45 3.21 5.30
N LEU A 65 6.68 3.71 5.40
CA LEU A 65 7.47 3.59 6.63
C LEU A 65 6.83 4.34 7.81
N ASN A 66 6.21 5.49 7.56
CA ASN A 66 5.50 6.26 8.58
C ASN A 66 4.34 5.44 9.19
N VAL A 67 3.48 4.86 8.36
CA VAL A 67 2.37 4.00 8.82
C VAL A 67 2.89 2.78 9.57
N LEU A 68 3.91 2.09 9.04
CA LEU A 68 4.51 0.92 9.70
C LEU A 68 5.15 1.28 11.05
N ARG A 69 5.78 2.46 11.17
CA ARG A 69 6.34 2.96 12.44
C ARG A 69 5.25 3.23 13.48
N SER A 70 4.07 3.70 13.08
CA SER A 70 2.93 3.80 13.99
C SER A 70 2.44 2.42 14.41
N CYS A 71 2.34 1.48 13.47
CA CYS A 71 1.88 0.11 13.72
C CYS A 71 2.76 -0.64 14.74
N VAL A 72 4.09 -0.53 14.64
CA VAL A 72 5.01 -1.23 15.57
C VAL A 72 4.95 -0.69 17.00
N LYS A 73 4.40 0.51 17.22
CA LYS A 73 4.20 1.07 18.57
C LYS A 73 3.01 0.41 19.29
N VAL A 74 2.12 -0.27 18.57
CA VAL A 74 0.90 -0.87 19.12
C VAL A 74 1.13 -2.37 19.37
N PRO A 75 1.34 -2.81 20.62
CA PRO A 75 1.74 -4.19 20.93
C PRO A 75 0.64 -5.23 20.64
N HIS A 76 -0.61 -4.81 20.52
CA HIS A 76 -1.76 -5.68 20.28
C HIS A 76 -2.12 -5.83 18.79
N LEU A 77 -1.46 -5.08 17.92
CA LEU A 77 -1.72 -5.14 16.47
C LEU A 77 -1.27 -6.49 15.92
N LYS A 78 -2.17 -7.20 15.25
CA LYS A 78 -1.93 -8.58 14.80
C LYS A 78 -1.37 -8.65 13.39
N ARG A 79 -1.80 -7.73 12.51
CA ARG A 79 -1.49 -7.79 11.07
C ARG A 79 -1.54 -6.40 10.43
N VAL A 80 -0.62 -6.17 9.51
CA VAL A 80 -0.71 -5.09 8.54
C VAL A 80 -0.87 -5.70 7.16
N VAL A 81 -1.84 -5.20 6.39
CA VAL A 81 -2.07 -5.56 4.99
C VAL A 81 -1.69 -4.36 4.14
N LEU A 82 -0.65 -4.53 3.32
CA LEU A 82 -0.18 -3.50 2.38
C LEU A 82 -0.82 -3.70 1.01
N THR A 83 -1.42 -2.65 0.45
CA THR A 83 -1.94 -2.68 -0.92
C THR A 83 -0.80 -2.46 -1.91
N SER A 84 -0.49 -3.50 -2.67
CA SER A 84 0.50 -3.52 -3.75
C SER A 84 -0.09 -3.00 -5.08
N SER A 85 0.71 -3.05 -6.13
CA SER A 85 0.30 -2.89 -7.52
C SER A 85 0.88 -4.00 -8.39
N MET A 86 0.18 -4.37 -9.48
CA MET A 86 0.73 -5.25 -10.53
C MET A 86 2.03 -4.72 -11.12
N ALA A 87 2.23 -3.40 -11.06
CA ALA A 87 3.46 -2.77 -11.48
C ALA A 87 4.69 -3.23 -10.68
N SER A 88 4.50 -3.81 -9.49
CA SER A 88 5.59 -4.36 -8.68
C SER A 88 6.15 -5.68 -9.21
N VAL A 89 5.48 -6.34 -10.16
CA VAL A 89 5.86 -7.66 -10.69
C VAL A 89 5.97 -7.70 -12.21
N SER A 90 5.48 -6.68 -12.91
CA SER A 90 5.33 -6.70 -14.38
C SER A 90 6.58 -6.27 -15.15
N PHE A 91 7.55 -5.62 -14.50
CA PHE A 91 8.64 -4.91 -15.20
C PHE A 91 10.01 -5.42 -14.79
N ASN A 92 10.38 -6.64 -15.17
CA ASN A 92 11.68 -7.23 -14.86
C ASN A 92 12.42 -7.85 -16.06
N GLY A 93 11.94 -7.56 -17.28
CA GLY A 93 12.54 -8.07 -18.51
C GLY A 93 12.43 -9.59 -18.71
N LYS A 94 11.83 -10.34 -17.78
CA LYS A 94 11.65 -11.78 -17.89
C LYS A 94 10.37 -12.07 -18.68
N PRO A 95 10.38 -13.05 -19.60
CA PRO A 95 9.18 -13.43 -20.32
C PRO A 95 8.16 -14.08 -19.38
N LEU A 96 6.90 -13.65 -19.48
CA LEU A 96 5.76 -14.26 -18.80
C LEU A 96 5.28 -15.47 -19.62
N ALA A 97 5.84 -16.65 -19.34
CA ALA A 97 5.37 -17.91 -19.90
C ALA A 97 4.24 -18.51 -19.04
N PRO A 98 3.36 -19.37 -19.60
CA PRO A 98 2.20 -19.91 -18.87
C PRO A 98 2.52 -20.70 -17.60
N ASP A 99 3.75 -21.21 -17.50
CA ASP A 99 4.28 -22.00 -16.38
C ASP A 99 5.04 -21.16 -15.34
N VAL A 100 5.16 -19.85 -15.56
CA VAL A 100 5.83 -18.95 -14.63
C VAL A 100 4.92 -18.65 -13.44
N LEU A 101 5.37 -19.05 -12.25
CA LEU A 101 4.77 -18.64 -10.99
C LEU A 101 5.27 -17.25 -10.60
N ILE A 102 4.34 -16.35 -10.29
CA ILE A 102 4.64 -15.03 -9.70
C ILE A 102 4.45 -15.18 -8.18
N ASP A 103 5.55 -15.20 -7.44
CA ASP A 103 5.60 -15.30 -5.99
C ASP A 103 6.49 -14.20 -5.38
N GLU A 104 6.81 -14.29 -4.09
CA GLU A 104 7.70 -13.36 -3.39
C GLU A 104 9.17 -13.36 -3.87
N THR A 105 9.50 -14.06 -4.96
CA THR A 105 10.80 -13.98 -5.64
C THR A 105 10.72 -13.23 -6.97
N TRP A 106 9.51 -12.86 -7.41
CA TRP A 106 9.25 -12.22 -8.67
C TRP A 106 8.88 -10.74 -8.47
N PHE A 107 9.84 -9.85 -8.67
CA PHE A 107 9.63 -8.40 -8.60
C PHE A 107 10.11 -7.71 -9.87
N SER A 108 9.55 -6.53 -10.12
CA SER A 108 10.04 -5.55 -11.10
C SER A 108 11.46 -5.14 -10.73
N ASP A 109 12.30 -5.00 -11.76
CA ASP A 109 13.70 -4.64 -11.62
C ASP A 109 13.87 -3.13 -11.82
N SER A 110 14.57 -2.48 -10.90
CA SER A 110 14.73 -1.03 -10.95
C SER A 110 15.53 -0.56 -12.17
N ALA A 111 16.56 -1.29 -12.57
CA ALA A 111 17.37 -0.92 -13.73
C ALA A 111 16.56 -1.07 -15.02
N PHE A 112 15.78 -2.15 -15.14
CA PHE A 112 14.86 -2.36 -16.24
C PHE A 112 13.78 -1.27 -16.33
N CYS A 113 13.20 -0.87 -15.19
CA CYS A 113 12.22 0.21 -15.12
C CYS A 113 12.81 1.56 -15.55
N GLU A 114 14.02 1.88 -15.10
CA GLU A 114 14.74 3.10 -15.48
C GLU A 114 15.05 3.13 -16.99
N GLU A 115 15.58 2.02 -17.54
CA GLU A 115 15.88 1.89 -18.97
C GLU A 115 14.62 2.01 -19.84
N SER A 116 13.55 1.34 -19.42
CA SER A 116 12.27 1.31 -20.15
C SER A 116 11.42 2.58 -19.98
N LYS A 117 11.89 3.54 -19.17
CA LYS A 117 11.13 4.74 -18.75
C LYS A 117 9.76 4.40 -18.15
N VAL A 118 9.68 3.25 -17.50
CA VAL A 118 8.50 2.81 -16.77
C VAL A 118 8.67 3.26 -15.33
N HIS A 119 8.10 4.42 -15.02
CA HIS A 119 8.14 4.97 -13.68
C HIS A 119 6.96 4.44 -12.87
N THR A 120 7.16 3.29 -12.25
CA THR A 120 6.16 2.69 -11.37
C THR A 120 6.58 2.86 -9.93
N SER A 121 5.67 3.32 -9.08
CA SER A 121 5.80 3.12 -7.64
C SER A 121 5.76 1.62 -7.38
N VAL A 122 6.94 1.01 -7.25
CA VAL A 122 7.11 -0.42 -7.00
C VAL A 122 6.72 -0.68 -5.55
N HIS A 123 5.43 -0.90 -5.28
CA HIS A 123 4.98 -1.31 -3.95
C HIS A 123 4.79 -2.80 -3.88
N PHE A 124 5.61 -3.43 -3.03
CA PHE A 124 5.65 -4.83 -2.65
C PHE A 124 4.30 -5.54 -2.71
N PHE A 125 4.31 -6.72 -3.34
CA PHE A 125 3.24 -7.72 -3.28
C PHE A 125 2.85 -7.96 -1.83
N LEU A 126 1.54 -8.16 -1.59
CA LEU A 126 0.87 -8.37 -0.31
C LEU A 126 1.81 -8.96 0.77
N LEU A 127 2.46 -8.09 1.53
CA LEU A 127 3.17 -8.52 2.73
C LEU A 127 2.10 -8.63 3.82
N ASP A 128 1.52 -9.81 3.95
CA ASP A 128 0.98 -10.24 5.25
C ASP A 128 2.19 -10.21 6.19
N ILE A 129 2.46 -9.09 6.87
CA ILE A 129 3.51 -9.02 7.89
C ILE A 129 2.91 -9.67 9.14
N PRO A 130 3.20 -10.96 9.44
CA PRO A 130 2.61 -11.62 10.57
C PRO A 130 3.49 -11.28 11.77
N PHE A 131 2.93 -10.63 12.79
CA PHE A 131 3.67 -10.48 14.05
C PHE A 131 3.84 -11.82 14.81
N LYS A 132 3.30 -12.93 14.28
CA LYS A 132 3.70 -14.34 14.52
C LYS A 132 2.91 -15.31 13.61
N ALA A 133 3.62 -15.96 12.66
CA ALA A 133 3.27 -17.21 11.92
C ALA A 133 1.95 -17.24 11.06
N PRO A 134 1.74 -18.27 10.20
CA PRO A 134 1.81 -18.15 8.75
C PRO A 134 0.46 -17.97 8.03
N LEU A 135 0.58 -17.31 6.88
CA LEU A 135 -0.27 -17.27 5.67
C LEU A 135 -1.74 -17.72 5.75
N CYS A 136 -2.62 -16.79 5.42
CA CYS A 136 -3.82 -17.10 4.65
C CYS A 136 -4.27 -15.88 3.85
N LEU A 137 -4.01 -15.97 2.55
CA LEU A 137 -4.38 -15.07 1.47
C LEU A 137 -5.90 -15.03 1.32
N PHE A 138 -6.55 -13.89 1.54
CA PHE A 138 -7.87 -13.61 0.97
C PHE A 138 -8.18 -12.10 0.91
N ILE A 139 -8.87 -11.75 -0.19
CA ILE A 139 -9.76 -10.59 -0.43
C ILE A 139 -9.18 -9.38 -1.19
N TYR A 140 -9.46 -9.39 -2.51
CA TYR A 140 -10.13 -8.35 -3.30
C TYR A 140 -10.08 -6.91 -2.75
N VAL A 141 -9.34 -6.03 -3.43
CA VAL A 141 -9.67 -4.60 -3.49
C VAL A 141 -9.93 -4.26 -4.95
N LEU A 142 -11.20 -4.40 -5.34
CA LEU A 142 -11.76 -3.86 -6.57
C LEU A 142 -12.39 -2.50 -6.23
N MET A 143 -12.13 -1.48 -7.07
CA MET A 143 -12.85 -0.20 -7.19
C MET A 143 -12.66 0.80 -6.03
N GLU A 144 -12.47 2.10 -6.21
CA GLU A 144 -12.62 2.99 -7.36
C GLU A 144 -11.81 4.26 -7.01
N CYS A 145 -10.70 4.53 -7.71
CA CYS A 145 -10.17 5.89 -7.78
C CYS A 145 -10.86 6.59 -8.96
N LEU A 146 -12.14 6.89 -8.80
CA LEU A 146 -12.86 7.85 -9.65
C LEU A 146 -12.84 9.21 -8.97
N ASN A 147 -11.88 10.04 -9.37
CA ASN A 147 -12.03 11.41 -9.88
C ASN A 147 -10.67 12.09 -9.96
#